data_AF-A0A4Q7MZG7-F1
#
_entry.id   AF-A0A4Q7MZG7-F1
#
_cell.length_a   1.000
_cell.length_b   1.000
_cell.length_c   1.000
_cell.angle_alpha   90.00
_cell.angle_beta   90.00
_cell.angle_gamma   90.00
#
_symmetry.space_group_name_H-M   'P 1'
#
loop_
_entity.id
_entity.type
_entity.pdbx_description
1 polymer ?
#
loop_
_entity_poly.entity_id
_entity_poly.type
_entity_poly.pdbx_seq_one_letter_code
_entity_poly.pdbx_strand_id
1 'polypeptide(L)'
;MAILKLYSQIAKKIIIANNVKGECCSPVQFFSNYFYSMKFQFWTIGKKHEPYVLQGIEDFTNRISNYYPVQWNIIPGPRNAATLSESDLKKKEGEIILNMLQKDDYLVALDERGKQFSSEKLAQFIETRAADRVKNLVFLIGGAYGIDEAVMKRSNYQWSLSQLVFPHQLVRLILAEQIYRACTITRNEKYHHK
;
A
#
# COMPACT_ATOMS: atom_id res chain seq x y z
N MET A 1 12.95 23.31 -9.12
CA MET A 1 13.98 23.26 -10.19
C MET A 1 15.40 22.96 -9.68
N ALA A 2 15.82 23.48 -8.52
CA ALA A 2 17.16 23.22 -7.96
C ALA A 2 17.37 21.77 -7.48
N ILE A 3 16.35 21.15 -6.88
CA ILE A 3 16.40 19.76 -6.39
C ILE A 3 16.60 18.76 -7.54
N LEU A 4 15.86 18.91 -8.65
CA LEU A 4 16.04 18.07 -9.84
C LEU A 4 17.45 18.22 -10.47
N LYS A 5 18.04 19.42 -10.43
CA LYS A 5 19.43 19.63 -10.86
C LYS A 5 20.43 18.97 -9.91
N LEU A 6 20.17 19.00 -8.61
CA LEU A 6 20.99 18.33 -7.60
C LEU A 6 20.93 16.80 -7.75
N TYR A 7 19.74 16.24 -7.98
CA TYR A 7 19.55 14.81 -8.28
C TYR A 7 20.26 14.40 -9.57
N SER A 8 20.19 15.21 -10.62
CA SER A 8 20.92 14.97 -11.88
C SER A 8 22.44 15.00 -11.67
N GLN A 9 22.96 15.90 -10.84
CA GLN A 9 24.40 15.98 -10.54
C GLN A 9 24.88 14.83 -9.65
N ILE A 10 24.08 14.41 -8.67
CA ILE A 10 24.38 13.26 -7.81
C ILE A 10 24.36 11.97 -8.65
N ALA A 11 23.36 11.78 -9.51
CA ALA A 11 23.29 10.65 -10.44
C ALA A 11 24.51 10.60 -11.36
N LYS A 12 24.93 11.73 -11.94
CA LYS A 12 26.14 11.81 -12.78
C LYS A 12 27.42 11.46 -12.01
N LYS A 13 27.58 11.93 -10.76
CA LYS A 13 28.74 11.60 -9.93
C LYS A 13 28.81 10.12 -9.54
N ILE A 14 27.66 9.50 -9.26
CA ILE A 14 27.57 8.07 -8.91
C ILE A 14 27.84 7.17 -10.13
N ILE A 15 27.38 7.57 -11.32
CA ILE A 15 27.68 6.87 -12.58
C ILE A 15 29.19 6.88 -12.86
N ILE A 16 29.86 8.03 -12.67
CA ILE A 16 31.31 8.15 -12.89
C ILE A 16 32.10 7.31 -11.87
N ALA A 17 31.68 7.27 -10.60
CA ALA A 17 32.36 6.50 -9.56
C ALA A 17 32.29 4.97 -9.78
N ASN A 18 31.21 4.46 -10.39
CA ASN A 18 31.02 3.03 -10.63
C ASN A 18 31.62 2.54 -11.95
N ASN A 19 31.97 3.44 -12.88
CA ASN A 19 32.66 3.10 -14.12
C ASN A 19 34.11 2.58 -13.92
N VAL A 20 34.61 2.58 -12.67
CA VAL A 20 35.92 2.00 -12.30
C VAL A 20 35.83 0.49 -12.07
N LYS A 21 34.63 -0.11 -11.98
CA LYS A 21 34.44 -1.55 -11.71
C LYS A 21 33.95 -2.39 -12.90
N GLY A 22 34.00 -1.88 -14.13
CA GLY A 22 33.94 -2.71 -15.34
C GLY A 22 32.62 -3.44 -15.64
N GLU A 23 31.50 -3.10 -15.02
CA GLU A 23 30.19 -3.65 -15.39
C GLU A 23 29.37 -2.59 -16.14
N CYS A 24 29.34 -2.68 -17.47
CA CYS A 24 28.49 -1.87 -18.34
C CYS A 24 27.01 -2.29 -18.22
N CYS A 25 26.34 -1.92 -17.12
CA CYS A 25 24.88 -1.93 -17.08
C CYS A 25 24.34 -0.68 -17.78
N SER A 26 23.33 -0.82 -18.64
CA SER A 26 22.66 0.33 -19.25
C SER A 26 22.05 1.22 -18.15
N PRO A 27 21.96 2.55 -18.34
CA PRO A 27 21.33 3.44 -17.35
C PRO A 27 19.92 2.98 -16.95
N VAL A 28 19.18 2.37 -17.88
CA VAL A 28 17.84 1.80 -17.64
C VAL A 28 17.90 0.58 -16.71
N GLN A 29 18.87 -0.31 -16.91
CA GLN A 29 19.09 -1.48 -16.04
C GLN A 29 19.55 -1.05 -14.63
N PHE A 30 20.35 0.00 -14.54
CA PHE A 30 20.84 0.55 -13.28
C PHE A 30 19.72 1.23 -12.47
N PHE A 31 18.81 1.97 -13.13
CA PHE A 31 17.61 2.53 -12.49
C PHE A 31 16.62 1.44 -12.08
N SER A 32 16.45 0.40 -12.89
CA SER A 32 15.59 -0.76 -12.59
C SER A 32 16.09 -1.55 -11.36
N ASN A 33 17.41 -1.72 -11.22
CA ASN A 33 18.01 -2.46 -10.11
C ASN A 33 18.19 -1.65 -8.81
N TYR A 34 18.16 -0.30 -8.86
CA TYR A 34 18.25 0.54 -7.65
C TYR A 34 16.91 0.63 -6.88
N PHE A 35 15.79 0.36 -7.56
CA PHE A 35 14.47 0.14 -6.96
C PHE A 35 14.21 -1.36 -6.88
N TYR A 36 14.63 -2.02 -5.78
CA TYR A 36 13.90 -3.21 -5.34
C TYR A 36 12.42 -2.83 -5.30
N SER A 37 11.63 -3.30 -6.26
CA SER A 37 10.31 -2.73 -6.54
C SER A 37 9.39 -2.96 -5.35
N MET A 38 9.05 -1.86 -4.66
CA MET A 38 8.02 -1.89 -3.64
C MET A 38 6.75 -2.51 -4.23
N LYS A 39 6.16 -3.46 -3.52
CA LYS A 39 4.91 -4.11 -3.89
C LYS A 39 3.79 -3.62 -2.97
N PHE A 40 2.68 -3.22 -3.56
CA PHE A 40 1.45 -3.00 -2.80
C PHE A 40 0.76 -4.32 -2.53
N GLN A 41 0.36 -4.54 -1.28
CA GLN A 41 -0.52 -5.63 -0.93
C GLN A 41 -1.78 -5.09 -0.25
N PHE A 42 -2.94 -5.40 -0.80
CA PHE A 42 -4.23 -5.00 -0.25
C PHE A 42 -4.86 -6.20 0.44
N TRP A 43 -4.84 -6.20 1.76
CA TRP A 43 -5.32 -7.30 2.59
C TRP A 43 -6.69 -6.96 3.14
N THR A 44 -7.60 -7.93 3.10
CA THR A 44 -8.94 -7.76 3.63
C THR A 44 -9.48 -9.08 4.13
N ILE A 45 -10.17 -9.05 5.26
CA ILE A 45 -10.83 -10.24 5.79
C ILE A 45 -12.23 -10.39 5.18
N GLY A 46 -12.60 -11.63 4.91
CA GLY A 46 -13.97 -12.01 4.61
C GLY A 46 -14.13 -12.50 3.18
N LYS A 47 -15.23 -12.06 2.55
CA LYS A 47 -15.66 -12.57 1.24
C LYS A 47 -14.97 -11.82 0.08
N LYS A 48 -15.08 -12.42 -1.10
CA LYS A 48 -14.68 -11.81 -2.38
C LYS A 48 -15.34 -10.43 -2.59
N HIS A 49 -14.81 -9.65 -3.53
CA HIS A 49 -15.41 -8.38 -3.93
C HIS A 49 -16.85 -8.57 -4.40
N GLU A 50 -17.74 -7.67 -3.98
CA GLU A 50 -19.15 -7.71 -4.38
C GLU A 50 -19.34 -7.12 -5.79
N PRO A 51 -20.34 -7.59 -6.56
CA PRO A 51 -20.50 -7.19 -7.96
C PRO A 51 -20.57 -5.68 -8.19
N TYR A 52 -21.17 -4.94 -7.27
CA TYR A 52 -21.36 -3.49 -7.42
C TYR A 52 -20.06 -2.67 -7.27
N VAL A 53 -18.99 -3.23 -6.66
CA VAL A 53 -17.67 -2.58 -6.57
C VAL A 53 -16.60 -3.26 -7.41
N LEU A 54 -16.82 -4.50 -7.81
CA LEU A 54 -15.81 -5.37 -8.44
C LEU A 54 -15.11 -4.69 -9.63
N GLN A 55 -15.89 -4.19 -10.59
CA GLN A 55 -15.34 -3.59 -11.82
C GLN A 55 -14.46 -2.37 -11.53
N GLY A 56 -14.87 -1.51 -10.58
CA GLY A 56 -14.08 -0.36 -10.18
C GLY A 56 -12.79 -0.76 -9.48
N ILE A 57 -12.83 -1.78 -8.62
CA ILE A 57 -11.65 -2.30 -7.94
C ILE A 57 -10.67 -2.87 -8.97
N GLU A 58 -11.15 -3.65 -9.93
CA GLU A 58 -10.33 -4.24 -10.99
C GLU A 58 -9.71 -3.18 -11.89
N ASP A 59 -10.48 -2.18 -12.34
CA ASP A 59 -9.98 -1.07 -13.15
C ASP A 59 -8.85 -0.31 -12.44
N PHE A 60 -9.06 0.14 -11.20
CA PHE A 60 -8.02 0.87 -10.49
C PHE A 60 -6.81 -0.01 -10.13
N THR A 61 -7.02 -1.28 -9.79
CA THR A 61 -5.91 -2.22 -9.55
C THR A 61 -5.07 -2.42 -10.81
N ASN A 62 -5.70 -2.57 -11.97
CA ASN A 62 -5.02 -2.68 -13.26
C ASN A 62 -4.29 -1.40 -13.64
N ARG A 63 -4.80 -0.22 -13.26
CA ARG A 63 -4.09 1.04 -13.47
C ARG A 63 -2.88 1.18 -12.55
N ILE A 64 -3.00 0.80 -11.26
CA ILE A 64 -1.90 0.80 -10.29
C ILE A 64 -0.75 -0.09 -10.75
N SER A 65 -1.03 -1.22 -11.42
CA SER A 65 0.00 -2.16 -11.86
C SER A 65 0.99 -1.56 -12.89
N ASN A 66 0.64 -0.45 -13.55
CA ASN A 66 1.54 0.35 -14.39
C ASN A 66 2.59 1.15 -13.58
N TYR A 67 2.45 1.20 -12.25
CA TYR A 67 3.32 1.94 -11.33
C TYR A 67 4.08 1.00 -10.40
N TYR A 68 3.37 0.09 -9.74
CA TYR A 68 3.93 -0.86 -8.79
C TYR A 68 3.22 -2.22 -8.91
N PRO A 69 3.92 -3.35 -8.69
CA PRO A 69 3.25 -4.63 -8.50
C PRO A 69 2.19 -4.53 -7.39
N VAL A 70 0.99 -5.03 -7.66
CA VAL A 70 -0.14 -4.98 -6.73
C VAL A 70 -0.76 -6.35 -6.57
N GLN A 71 -1.15 -6.71 -5.34
CA GLN A 71 -1.83 -7.97 -5.04
C GLN A 71 -2.94 -7.75 -4.02
N TRP A 72 -4.12 -8.30 -4.31
CA TRP A 72 -5.19 -8.45 -3.33
C TRP A 72 -5.07 -9.79 -2.61
N ASN A 73 -5.11 -9.76 -1.28
CA ASN A 73 -5.19 -10.94 -0.42
C ASN A 73 -6.51 -10.90 0.34
N ILE A 74 -7.49 -11.66 -0.14
CA ILE A 74 -8.78 -11.83 0.51
C ILE A 74 -8.66 -13.00 1.47
N ILE A 75 -8.47 -12.67 2.74
CA ILE A 75 -8.17 -13.62 3.81
C ILE A 75 -9.50 -14.19 4.32
N PRO A 76 -9.70 -15.52 4.26
CA PRO A 76 -10.90 -16.13 4.82
C PRO A 76 -10.90 -15.94 6.34
N GLY A 77 -12.06 -15.54 6.88
CA GLY A 77 -12.26 -15.50 8.34
C GLY A 77 -12.26 -16.91 8.96
N PRO A 78 -12.27 -17.01 10.31
CA PRO A 78 -12.26 -18.30 10.99
C PRO A 78 -13.52 -19.12 10.66
N ARG A 79 -13.36 -20.44 10.47
CA ARG A 79 -14.45 -21.35 10.05
C ARG A 79 -15.66 -21.33 10.98
N ASN A 80 -15.44 -21.07 12.27
CA ASN A 80 -16.48 -21.01 13.28
C ASN A 80 -16.89 -19.57 13.66
N ALA A 81 -16.71 -18.59 12.76
CA ALA A 81 -17.00 -17.18 13.02
C ALA A 81 -18.41 -16.94 13.59
N ALA A 82 -19.42 -17.69 13.14
CA ALA A 82 -20.81 -17.52 13.58
C ALA A 82 -21.07 -17.87 15.06
N THR A 83 -20.18 -18.64 15.69
CA THR A 83 -20.34 -19.08 17.10
C THR A 83 -19.38 -18.38 18.06
N LEU A 84 -18.51 -17.51 17.55
CA LEU A 84 -17.54 -16.78 18.36
C LEU A 84 -18.15 -15.47 18.86
N SER A 85 -17.70 -15.03 20.04
CA SER A 85 -17.93 -13.66 20.46
C SER A 85 -17.22 -12.68 19.52
N GLU A 86 -17.65 -11.42 19.49
CA GLU A 86 -16.98 -10.36 18.73
C GLU A 86 -15.48 -10.28 19.06
N SER A 87 -15.15 -10.33 20.36
CA SER A 87 -13.76 -10.26 20.83
C SER A 87 -12.94 -11.46 20.37
N ASP A 88 -13.48 -12.68 20.46
CA ASP A 88 -12.78 -13.89 20.02
C ASP A 88 -12.61 -13.93 18.51
N LEU A 89 -13.62 -13.46 17.76
CA LEU A 89 -13.57 -13.36 16.30
C LEU A 89 -12.45 -12.41 15.86
N LYS A 90 -12.43 -11.18 16.40
CA LYS A 90 -11.36 -10.20 16.12
C LYS A 90 -9.99 -10.76 16.45
N LYS A 91 -9.85 -11.41 17.61
CA LYS A 91 -8.57 -11.99 18.04
C LYS A 91 -8.07 -13.06 17.07
N LYS A 92 -8.93 -14.00 16.67
CA LYS A 92 -8.56 -15.05 15.71
C LYS A 92 -8.24 -14.49 14.32
N GLU A 93 -9.00 -13.50 13.87
CA GLU A 93 -8.69 -12.76 12.63
C GLU A 93 -7.32 -12.08 12.73
N GLY A 94 -7.01 -11.47 13.87
CA GLY A 94 -5.72 -10.86 14.16
C GLY A 94 -4.56 -11.86 14.15
N GLU A 95 -4.74 -13.04 14.75
CA GLU A 95 -3.75 -14.12 14.73
C GLU A 95 -3.44 -14.57 13.28
N ILE A 96 -4.46 -14.69 12.42
CA ILE A 96 -4.25 -15.03 10.99
C ILE A 96 -3.41 -13.94 10.31
N ILE A 97 -3.74 -12.67 10.51
CA ILE A 97 -3.01 -11.53 9.93
C ILE A 97 -1.55 -11.53 10.39
N LEU A 98 -1.31 -11.65 11.71
CA LEU A 98 0.02 -11.62 12.29
C LEU A 98 0.90 -12.76 11.78
N ASN A 99 0.32 -13.94 11.57
CA ASN A 99 1.04 -15.10 11.02
C ASN A 99 1.40 -14.93 9.53
N MET A 100 0.62 -14.14 8.77
CA MET A 100 0.92 -13.86 7.37
C MET A 100 1.98 -12.76 7.21
N LEU A 101 2.03 -11.80 8.13
CA LEU A 101 2.96 -10.67 8.07
C LEU A 101 4.41 -11.13 8.17
N GLN A 102 5.23 -10.58 7.29
CA GLN A 102 6.68 -10.69 7.41
C GLN A 102 7.23 -9.60 8.30
N LYS A 103 8.42 -9.85 8.87
CA LYS A 103 9.09 -8.90 9.77
C LYS A 103 9.27 -7.52 9.13
N ASP A 104 9.64 -7.49 7.85
CA ASP A 104 9.98 -6.27 7.12
C ASP A 104 8.80 -5.66 6.34
N ASP A 105 7.59 -6.21 6.50
CA ASP A 105 6.39 -5.63 5.91
C ASP A 105 6.05 -4.30 6.60
N TYR A 106 5.83 -3.26 5.81
CA TYR A 106 5.28 -2.00 6.30
C TYR A 106 3.77 -2.08 6.29
N LEU A 107 3.17 -2.21 7.48
CA LEU A 107 1.72 -2.38 7.66
C LEU A 107 1.03 -1.03 7.87
N VAL A 108 0.10 -0.70 6.98
CA VAL A 108 -0.87 0.39 7.10
C VAL A 108 -2.23 -0.21 7.45
N ALA A 109 -2.68 -0.04 8.68
CA ALA A 109 -4.01 -0.46 9.10
C ALA A 109 -5.03 0.65 8.76
N LEU A 110 -6.11 0.30 8.05
CA LEU A 110 -7.21 1.22 7.82
C LEU A 110 -8.18 1.15 9.00
N ASP A 111 -8.33 2.28 9.70
CA ASP A 111 -9.12 2.41 10.93
C ASP A 111 -9.65 3.85 11.03
N GLU A 112 -10.92 4.03 11.42
CA GLU A 112 -11.53 5.35 11.48
C GLU A 112 -10.86 6.30 12.49
N ARG A 113 -10.17 5.75 13.49
CA ARG A 113 -9.43 6.48 14.55
C ARG A 113 -8.02 6.88 14.11
N GLY A 114 -7.59 6.44 12.93
CA GLY A 114 -6.30 6.76 12.34
C GLY A 114 -6.16 8.22 11.89
N LYS A 115 -4.99 8.57 11.37
CA LYS A 115 -4.74 9.90 10.80
C LYS A 115 -5.27 9.98 9.38
N GLN A 116 -5.85 11.11 9.01
CA GLN A 116 -6.30 11.37 7.63
C GLN A 116 -5.17 11.89 6.75
N PHE A 117 -5.20 11.50 5.48
CA PHE A 117 -4.34 12.04 4.43
C PHE A 117 -5.15 12.97 3.53
N SER A 118 -4.50 14.02 3.00
CA SER A 118 -4.89 14.56 1.70
C SER A 118 -4.26 13.70 0.59
N SER A 119 -4.75 13.81 -0.64
CA SER A 119 -4.21 13.08 -1.80
C SER A 119 -2.70 13.29 -1.98
N GLU A 120 -2.19 14.50 -1.78
CA GLU A 120 -0.76 14.82 -1.90
C GLU A 120 0.06 14.25 -0.74
N LYS A 121 -0.49 14.26 0.48
CA LYS A 121 0.18 13.62 1.62
C LYS A 121 0.26 12.11 1.45
N LEU A 122 -0.75 11.48 0.85
CA LEU A 122 -0.71 10.07 0.50
C LEU A 122 0.35 9.79 -0.57
N ALA A 123 0.44 10.62 -1.62
CA ALA A 123 1.49 10.51 -2.63
C ALA A 123 2.89 10.63 -2.03
N GLN A 124 3.11 11.63 -1.18
CA GLN A 124 4.38 11.83 -0.48
C GLN A 124 4.70 10.66 0.47
N PHE A 125 3.70 10.13 1.17
CA PHE A 125 3.86 8.96 2.03
C PHE A 125 4.36 7.76 1.22
N ILE A 126 3.74 7.44 0.09
CA ILE A 126 4.14 6.34 -0.80
C ILE A 126 5.56 6.56 -1.34
N GLU A 127 5.88 7.77 -1.81
CA GLU A 127 7.22 8.11 -2.30
C GLU A 127 8.28 7.92 -1.22
N THR A 128 7.98 8.34 0.01
CA THR A 128 8.87 8.15 1.16
C THR A 128 9.11 6.66 1.43
N ARG A 129 8.05 5.83 1.44
CA ARG A 129 8.20 4.37 1.66
C ARG A 129 9.01 3.70 0.55
N ALA A 130 8.85 4.15 -0.69
CA ALA A 130 9.69 3.68 -1.79
C ALA A 130 11.16 4.08 -1.60
N ALA A 131 11.43 5.32 -1.17
CA ALA A 131 12.79 5.79 -0.87
C ALA A 131 13.44 5.05 0.31
N ASP A 132 12.64 4.66 1.31
CA ASP A 132 13.03 3.83 2.45
C ASP A 132 13.28 2.36 2.05
N ARG A 133 13.12 2.00 0.77
CA ARG A 133 13.29 0.64 0.23
C ARG A 133 12.36 -0.39 0.87
N VAL A 134 11.15 0.04 1.25
CA VAL A 134 10.10 -0.88 1.69
C VAL A 134 9.81 -1.86 0.57
N LYS A 135 9.99 -3.16 0.85
CA LYS A 135 9.68 -4.23 -0.12
C LYS A 135 8.18 -4.43 -0.27
N ASN A 136 7.46 -4.48 0.84
CA ASN A 136 6.02 -4.71 0.88
C ASN A 136 5.34 -3.60 1.67
N LEU A 137 4.46 -2.85 1.00
CA LEU A 137 3.58 -1.89 1.64
C LEU A 137 2.17 -2.49 1.69
N VAL A 138 1.81 -2.98 2.88
CA VAL A 138 0.59 -3.73 3.13
C VAL A 138 -0.48 -2.80 3.67
N PHE A 139 -1.61 -2.69 2.98
CA PHE A 139 -2.79 -1.99 3.45
C PHE A 139 -3.82 -3.01 3.93
N LEU A 140 -4.19 -2.93 5.21
CA LEU A 140 -5.10 -3.87 5.84
C LEU A 140 -6.47 -3.24 6.09
N ILE A 141 -7.52 -3.88 5.57
CA ILE A 141 -8.92 -3.57 5.84
C ILE A 141 -9.47 -4.66 6.77
N GLY A 142 -9.94 -4.25 7.96
CA GLY A 142 -10.45 -5.16 8.98
C GLY A 142 -11.70 -5.98 8.60
N GLY A 143 -12.03 -6.95 9.46
CA GLY A 143 -13.30 -7.67 9.43
C GLY A 143 -14.43 -6.84 10.04
N ALA A 144 -15.67 -7.36 10.06
CA ALA A 144 -16.91 -6.63 10.40
C ALA A 144 -16.85 -5.79 11.70
N TYR A 145 -16.00 -6.19 12.64
CA TYR A 145 -15.84 -5.59 13.96
C TYR A 145 -14.52 -4.81 14.13
N GLY A 146 -13.84 -4.51 13.02
CA GLY A 146 -12.57 -3.81 12.97
C GLY A 146 -11.35 -4.74 13.11
N ILE A 147 -10.24 -4.17 13.58
CA ILE A 147 -8.94 -4.85 13.66
C ILE A 147 -8.61 -5.15 15.14
N ASP A 148 -7.96 -6.28 15.40
CA ASP A 148 -7.48 -6.65 16.73
C ASP A 148 -6.38 -5.71 17.23
N GLU A 149 -6.33 -5.49 18.54
CA GLU A 149 -5.37 -4.56 19.17
C GLU A 149 -3.92 -4.97 18.93
N ALA A 150 -3.61 -6.28 18.88
CA ALA A 150 -2.24 -6.74 18.62
C ALA A 150 -1.78 -6.39 17.20
N VAL A 151 -2.68 -6.49 16.22
CA VAL A 151 -2.40 -6.05 14.84
C VAL A 151 -2.25 -4.54 14.77
N MET A 152 -3.11 -3.79 15.46
CA MET A 152 -3.01 -2.32 15.53
C MET A 152 -1.68 -1.87 16.15
N LYS A 153 -1.21 -2.55 17.20
CA LYS A 153 0.12 -2.33 17.80
C LYS A 153 1.26 -2.67 16.85
N ARG A 154 1.11 -3.73 16.04
CA ARG A 154 2.10 -4.09 15.01
C ARG A 154 2.09 -3.11 13.82
N SER A 155 0.98 -2.43 13.54
CA SER A 155 0.88 -1.52 12.40
C SER A 155 1.92 -0.39 12.47
N ASN A 156 2.53 -0.09 11.34
CA ASN A 156 3.49 1.00 11.20
C ASN A 156 2.78 2.35 10.99
N TYR A 157 1.54 2.31 10.50
CA TYR A 157 0.69 3.50 10.34
C TYR A 157 -0.79 3.11 10.46
N GLN A 158 -1.59 4.00 11.04
CA GLN A 158 -3.05 3.86 11.10
C GLN A 158 -3.67 4.99 10.27
N TRP A 159 -4.36 4.61 9.19
CA TRP A 159 -4.94 5.53 8.21
C TRP A 159 -6.47 5.55 8.32
N SER A 160 -7.02 6.73 8.59
CA SER A 160 -8.45 7.00 8.49
C SER A 160 -8.78 7.57 7.11
N LEU A 161 -9.71 6.92 6.39
CA LEU A 161 -10.23 7.43 5.12
C LEU A 161 -11.26 8.55 5.32
N SER A 162 -11.96 8.55 6.45
CA SER A 162 -13.05 9.47 6.77
C SER A 162 -13.38 9.39 8.26
N GLN A 163 -14.04 10.43 8.77
CA GLN A 163 -14.72 10.35 10.07
C GLN A 163 -16.01 9.51 10.01
N LEU A 164 -16.52 9.25 8.80
CA LEU A 164 -17.67 8.37 8.56
C LEU A 164 -17.22 6.91 8.50
N VAL A 165 -18.12 6.03 8.92
CA VAL A 165 -17.94 4.57 8.80
C VAL A 165 -18.42 4.13 7.42
N PHE A 166 -17.53 3.51 6.65
CA PHE A 166 -17.86 2.96 5.33
C PHE A 166 -17.95 1.42 5.38
N PRO A 167 -18.86 0.81 4.60
CA PRO A 167 -18.85 -0.64 4.39
C PRO A 167 -17.53 -1.10 3.75
N HIS A 168 -17.02 -2.27 4.14
CA HIS A 168 -15.68 -2.70 3.74
C HIS A 168 -15.52 -2.85 2.23
N GLN A 169 -16.57 -3.28 1.53
CA GLN A 169 -16.54 -3.38 0.07
C GLN A 169 -16.32 -2.01 -0.59
N LEU A 170 -16.92 -0.94 -0.05
CA LEU A 170 -16.68 0.42 -0.51
C LEU A 170 -15.27 0.90 -0.14
N VAL A 171 -14.78 0.58 1.06
CA VAL A 171 -13.40 0.87 1.48
C VAL A 171 -12.37 0.28 0.50
N ARG A 172 -12.60 -0.95 0.01
CA ARG A 172 -11.72 -1.59 -0.97
C ARG A 172 -11.63 -0.79 -2.28
N LEU A 173 -12.76 -0.28 -2.77
CA LEU A 173 -12.82 0.57 -3.97
C LEU A 173 -12.14 1.92 -3.74
N ILE A 174 -12.44 2.58 -2.62
CA ILE A 174 -11.82 3.87 -2.26
C ILE A 174 -10.30 3.70 -2.14
N LEU A 175 -9.82 2.64 -1.49
CA LEU A 175 -8.40 2.36 -1.35
C LEU A 175 -7.73 2.23 -2.74
N ALA A 176 -8.28 1.40 -3.63
CA ALA A 176 -7.72 1.22 -4.97
C ALA A 176 -7.65 2.54 -5.74
N GLU A 177 -8.72 3.33 -5.73
CA GLU A 177 -8.76 4.62 -6.43
C GLU A 177 -7.76 5.63 -5.83
N GLN A 178 -7.70 5.75 -4.50
CA GLN A 178 -6.82 6.72 -3.84
C GLN A 178 -5.34 6.37 -3.99
N ILE A 179 -4.99 5.07 -4.01
CA ILE A 179 -3.61 4.65 -4.29
C ILE A 179 -3.26 4.93 -5.75
N TYR A 180 -4.16 4.67 -6.71
CA TYR A 180 -3.94 5.08 -8.10
C TYR A 180 -3.73 6.59 -8.22
N ARG A 181 -4.59 7.39 -7.58
CA ARG A 181 -4.48 8.85 -7.54
C ARG A 181 -3.13 9.29 -6.98
N ALA A 182 -2.70 8.72 -5.87
CA ALA A 182 -1.40 9.01 -5.28
C ALA A 182 -0.25 8.70 -6.25
N CYS A 183 -0.29 7.57 -6.94
CA CYS A 183 0.69 7.21 -7.98
C CYS A 183 0.74 8.23 -9.14
N THR A 184 -0.42 8.66 -9.65
CA THR A 184 -0.48 9.68 -10.72
C THR A 184 0.09 11.03 -10.27
N ILE A 185 -0.14 11.42 -9.01
CA ILE A 185 0.43 12.64 -8.42
C ILE A 185 1.95 12.52 -8.35
N THR A 186 2.50 11.39 -7.87
CA THR A 186 3.95 11.16 -7.78
C THR A 186 4.62 11.22 -9.16
N ARG A 187 3.94 10.77 -10.22
CA ARG A 187 4.43 10.88 -11.61
C ARG A 187 4.12 12.21 -12.30
N ASN A 188 3.48 13.15 -11.61
CA ASN A 188 3.05 14.44 -12.17
C ASN A 188 2.16 14.28 -13.43
N GLU A 189 1.28 13.29 -13.41
CA GLU A 189 0.35 12.99 -14.51
C GLU A 189 -0.98 13.74 -14.36
N LYS A 190 -1.63 14.03 -15.49
CA LYS A 190 -2.92 14.74 -15.53
C LYS A 190 -4.08 13.81 -15.18
N TYR A 191 -4.25 13.53 -13.89
CA TYR A 191 -5.42 12.84 -13.33
C TYR A 191 -5.98 13.55 -12.10
N HIS A 192 -5.10 14.21 -11.34
CA HIS A 192 -5.51 15.07 -10.23
C HIS A 192 -5.76 16.49 -10.75
N HIS A 193 -7.02 16.91 -10.77
CA HIS A 193 -7.41 18.30 -10.98
C HIS A 193 -7.48 18.98 -9.61
N LYS A 194 -6.74 20.08 -9.44
CA LYS A 194 -6.89 21.00 -8.31
C LYS A 194 -7.80 22.15 -8.69
#